data_AF-A0A133VS47-F1
#
_entry.id   AF-A0A133VS47-F1
#
_cell.length_a   1.000
_cell.length_b   1.000
_cell.length_c   1.000
_cell.angle_alpha   90.00
_cell.angle_beta   90.00
_cell.angle_gamma   90.00
#
_symmetry.space_group_name_H-M   'P 1'
#
loop_
_entity.id
_entity.type
_entity.pdbx_description
1 polymer ?
#
loop_
_entity_poly.entity_id
_entity_poly.type
_entity_poly.pdbx_seq_one_letter_code
_entity_poly.pdbx_strand_id
1 'polypeptide(L)' 'MLAHPAFAQADEMLPAYIELGLQGLEVYHIKHDEEANKHYEELAQKHELLVTGGTDAHGPDSPI' A
#
# COMPACT_ATOMS: atom_id res chain seq x y z
N MET A 1 -8.27 2.75 -4.10
CA MET A 1 -6.91 2.17 -4.08
C MET A 1 -6.12 2.94 -3.04
N LEU A 2 -5.50 2.24 -2.09
CA LEU A 2 -4.73 2.88 -1.02
C LEU A 2 -3.25 2.85 -1.40
N ALA A 3 -2.69 4.02 -1.65
CA ALA A 3 -1.27 4.20 -1.94
C ALA A 3 -0.51 4.49 -0.64
N HIS A 4 0.72 4.01 -0.56
CA HIS A 4 1.66 4.20 0.52
C HIS A 4 1.14 3.82 1.92
N PRO A 5 0.59 2.60 2.09
CA PRO A 5 -0.04 2.18 3.35
C PRO A 5 0.91 2.21 4.56
N ALA A 6 2.22 2.01 4.34
CA ALA A 6 3.26 2.07 5.38
C ALA A 6 3.30 3.39 6.16
N PHE A 7 2.85 4.50 5.57
CA PHE A 7 2.90 5.82 6.19
C PHE A 7 1.61 6.20 6.94
N ALA A 8 0.55 5.39 6.85
CA ALA A 8 -0.81 5.83 7.20
C ALA A 8 -1.51 5.04 8.31
N GLN A 9 -0.81 4.23 9.14
CA GLN A 9 -1.47 3.26 10.05
C GLN A 9 -2.51 2.41 9.29
N ALA A 10 -2.19 2.09 8.02
CA ALA A 10 -3.16 1.54 7.08
C ALA A 10 -3.73 0.19 7.55
N ASP A 11 -2.93 -0.60 8.26
CA ASP A 11 -3.30 -1.91 8.77
C ASP A 11 -4.57 -1.90 9.63
N GLU A 12 -4.71 -0.91 10.53
CA GLU A 12 -5.87 -0.80 11.42
C GLU A 12 -7.12 -0.34 10.69
N MET A 13 -6.94 0.51 9.67
CA MET A 13 -8.03 1.12 8.91
C MET A 13 -8.44 0.28 7.69
N LEU A 14 -7.60 -0.66 7.26
CA LEU A 14 -7.80 -1.46 6.06
C LEU A 14 -9.15 -2.19 6.05
N PRO A 15 -9.61 -2.83 7.15
CA PRO A 15 -10.91 -3.50 7.15
C PRO A 15 -12.07 -2.54 6.88
N ALA A 16 -12.07 -1.35 7.50
CA ALA A 16 -13.10 -0.35 7.29
C ALA A 16 -13.08 0.18 5.84
N TYR A 17 -11.89 0.36 5.25
CA TYR A 17 -11.79 0.77 3.85
C TYR A 17 -12.24 -0.31 2.87
N ILE A 18 -12.00 -1.58 3.16
CA ILE A 18 -12.53 -2.71 2.38
C ILE A 18 -14.05 -2.69 2.38
N GLU A 19 -14.68 -2.50 3.55
CA GLU A 19 -16.14 -2.37 3.65
C GLU A 19 -16.70 -1.19 2.85
N LEU A 20 -15.91 -0.11 2.73
CA LEU A 20 -16.25 1.06 1.91
C LEU A 20 -15.96 0.87 0.40
N GLY A 21 -15.48 -0.30 -0.02
CA GLY A 21 -15.25 -0.64 -1.42
C GLY A 21 -13.82 -0.46 -1.90
N LEU A 22 -12.82 -0.48 -1.01
CA LEU A 22 -11.42 -0.56 -1.41
C LEU A 22 -11.13 -1.87 -2.14
N GLN A 23 -10.55 -1.78 -3.34
CA GLN A 23 -10.28 -2.95 -4.19
C GLN A 23 -8.80 -3.21 -4.45
N GLY A 24 -7.89 -2.38 -3.91
CA GLY A 24 -6.46 -2.51 -4.21
C GLY A 24 -5.56 -1.79 -3.23
N LEU A 25 -4.40 -2.40 -3.00
CA LEU A 25 -3.39 -2.02 -2.03
C LEU A 25 -2.04 -1.88 -2.74
N GLU A 26 -1.29 -0.83 -2.42
CA GLU A 26 0.10 -0.70 -2.85
C GLU A 26 1.00 -1.56 -1.98
N VAL A 27 1.56 -2.60 -2.58
CA VAL A 27 2.43 -3.58 -1.93
C VAL A 27 3.89 -3.22 -2.17
N TYR A 28 4.24 -2.85 -3.41
CA TYR A 28 5.62 -2.57 -3.79
C TYR A 28 5.86 -1.07 -3.89
N HIS A 29 6.74 -0.55 -3.04
CA HIS A 29 7.11 0.86 -3.05
C HIS A 29 8.62 1.01 -2.79
N ILE A 30 9.26 2.05 -3.34
CA ILE A 30 10.72 2.25 -3.21
C ILE A 30 11.20 2.46 -1.77
N LYS A 31 10.30 2.87 -0.87
CA LYS A 31 10.56 3.04 0.57
C LYS A 31 10.18 1.80 1.41
N HIS A 32 9.62 0.75 0.80
CA HIS A 32 9.35 -0.50 1.50
C HIS A 32 10.62 -1.36 1.50
N ASP A 33 10.95 -1.93 2.65
CA ASP A 33 11.89 -3.04 2.75
C ASP A 33 11.20 -4.37 2.41
N GLU A 34 11.96 -5.47 2.42
CA GLU A 34 11.43 -6.80 2.11
C GLU A 34 10.33 -7.24 3.09
N GLU A 35 10.43 -6.84 4.36
CA GLU A 35 9.45 -7.17 5.39
C GLU A 35 8.11 -6.45 5.14
N ALA A 36 8.15 -5.15 4.85
CA ALA A 36 6.99 -4.36 4.49
C ALA A 36 6.31 -4.88 3.21
N ASN A 37 7.10 -5.20 2.17
CA ASN A 37 6.55 -5.78 0.93
C ASN A 37 5.81 -7.10 1.21
N LYS A 38 6.43 -8.00 1.98
CA LYS A 38 5.82 -9.29 2.32
C LYS A 38 4.55 -9.12 3.15
N HIS A 39 4.58 -8.24 4.15
CA HIS A 39 3.42 -7.96 5.00
C HIS A 39 2.22 -7.44 4.21
N TYR A 40 2.44 -6.47 3.31
CA TYR A 40 1.35 -5.94 2.48
C TYR A 40 0.88 -6.91 1.40
N GLU A 41 1.76 -7.78 0.90
CA GLU A 41 1.38 -8.87 0.01
C GLU A 41 0.43 -9.87 0.72
N GLU A 42 0.78 -10.29 1.94
CA GLU A 42 -0.05 -11.18 2.75
C GLU A 42 -1.41 -10.56 3.08
N LEU A 43 -1.45 -9.26 3.40
CA LEU A 43 -2.70 -8.52 3.63
C LEU A 43 -3.55 -8.41 2.37
N ALA A 44 -2.95 -8.07 1.22
CA ALA A 44 -3.68 -7.99 -0.04
C ALA A 44 -4.28 -9.34 -0.42
N GLN A 45 -3.53 -10.44 -0.26
CA GLN A 45 -4.03 -11.79 -0.51
C GLN A 45 -5.16 -12.19 0.44
N LYS A 46 -5.02 -11.91 1.74
CA LYS A 46 -6.04 -12.21 2.76
C LYS A 46 -7.39 -11.54 2.48
N HIS A 47 -7.35 -10.35 1.89
CA HIS A 47 -8.53 -9.53 1.62
C HIS A 47 -8.94 -9.50 0.14
N GLU A 48 -8.35 -10.36 -0.70
CA GLU A 48 -8.61 -10.45 -2.14
C GLU A 48 -8.48 -9.10 -2.88
N LEU A 49 -7.53 -8.27 -2.44
CA LEU A 49 -7.26 -6.96 -3.01
C LEU A 49 -6.29 -7.05 -4.20
N LEU A 50 -6.48 -6.17 -5.17
CA LEU A 50 -5.51 -5.99 -6.25
C LEU A 50 -4.18 -5.47 -5.71
N VAL A 51 -3.11 -6.16 -6.09
CA VAL A 51 -1.73 -5.79 -5.76
C VAL A 51 -1.22 -4.76 -6.77
N THR A 52 -0.57 -3.72 -6.26
CA THR A 52 -0.03 -2.63 -7.09
C THR A 52 1.32 -2.15 -6.55
N GLY A 53 2.02 -1.33 -7.33
CA GLY A 53 3.28 -0.72 -6.92
C GLY A 53 3.58 0.59 -7.64
N GLY A 54 4.37 1.42 -6.98
CA GLY A 54 4.68 2.77 -7.41
C GLY A 54 6.04 3.23 -6.90
N THR A 55 6.67 4.14 -7.63
CA THR A 55 7.94 4.78 -7.21
C THR A 55 7.72 6.09 -6.46
N ASP A 56 6.48 6.59 -6.42
CA ASP A 56 6.13 7.92 -5.94
C ASP A 56 7.02 9.02 -6.55
N ALA A 57 7.42 8.83 -7.81
CA ALA A 57 8.35 9.74 -8.47
C ALA A 57 7.66 11.05 -8.84
N HIS A 58 8.04 12.13 -8.16
CA HIS A 58 7.54 13.48 -8.37
C HIS A 58 8.50 14.37 -9.21
N GLY A 59 9.50 13.76 -9.84
CA GLY A 59 10.50 14.48 -10.65
C GLY A 59 11.62 15.13 -9.84
N PRO A 60 12.61 15.75 -10.51
CA PRO A 60 13.85 16.23 -9.89
C PRO A 60 13.67 17.35 -8.84
N ASP A 61 12.53 18.04 -8.84
CA ASP A 61 12.26 19.18 -7.94
C ASP A 61 11.34 18.83 -6.76
N SER A 62 11.05 17.54 -6.53
CA SER A 62 10.17 17.17 -5.42
C SER A 62 10.87 17.28 -4.07
N PRO A 63 10.32 18.07 -3.11
CA PRO A 63 10.84 18.07 -1.76
C PRO A 63 10.55 16.71 -1.12
N ILE A 64 11.59 16.17 -0.46
CA ILE A 64 11.52 15.00 0.44
C ILE A 64 10.56 15.23 1.61
#